data_AF-A0A951KME5-F1
#
_entry.id   AF-A0A951KME5-F1
#
_cell.length_a   1.000
_cell.length_b   1.000
_cell.length_c   1.000
_cell.angle_alpha   90.00
_cell.angle_beta   90.00
_cell.angle_gamma   90.00
#
_symmetry.space_group_name_H-M   'P 1'
#
loop_
_entity.id
_entity.type
_entity.pdbx_description
1 polymer ?
#
loop_
_entity_poly.entity_id
_entity_poly.type
_entity_poly.pdbx_seq_one_letter_code
_entity_poly.pdbx_strand_id
1 'polypeptide(L)'
;LIGQFFDDPRYFWSRPSATAPAPYTAFNADTGTGSSGSNYGPLNEALIGPQGSVQTRINALHAADPVNTAPIPVDLVTASASGLDPHISPAAAEYQAVRVARTRNLDIAQVRQLVAAHTEGRTLGILGEPRVNVLQLNLALDQLR
;
A
#
# COMPACT_ATOMS: atom_id res chain seq x y z
N LEU A 1 4.74 -6.48 12.12
CA LEU A 1 3.43 -5.85 12.38
C LEU A 1 3.35 -4.39 11.93
N ILE A 2 4.47 -3.70 11.70
CA ILE A 2 4.48 -2.29 11.32
C ILE A 2 4.78 -2.17 9.82
N GLY A 3 3.94 -1.43 9.09
CA GLY A 3 4.18 -1.07 7.70
C GLY A 3 5.27 -0.01 7.56
N GLN A 4 5.84 0.11 6.37
CA GLN A 4 6.80 1.15 6.03
C GLN A 4 6.27 1.97 4.85
N PHE A 5 6.74 3.22 4.75
CA PHE A 5 6.46 4.07 3.61
C PHE A 5 7.31 3.65 2.41
N PHE A 6 6.68 3.44 1.26
CA PHE A 6 7.34 3.12 -0.01
C PHE A 6 6.76 4.01 -1.12
N ASP A 7 7.63 4.72 -1.82
CA ASP A 7 7.34 5.61 -2.95
C ASP A 7 8.23 5.35 -4.18
N ASP A 8 9.23 4.47 -4.06
CA ASP A 8 10.05 4.06 -5.19
C ASP A 8 9.27 3.10 -6.11
N PRO A 9 9.18 3.35 -7.43
CA PRO A 9 8.45 2.50 -8.36
C PRO A 9 8.87 1.02 -8.37
N ARG A 10 10.11 0.72 -7.95
CA ARG A 10 10.67 -0.64 -7.90
C ARG A 10 10.08 -1.52 -6.80
N TYR A 11 9.34 -0.93 -5.85
CA TYR A 11 8.74 -1.65 -4.74
C TYR A 11 7.22 -1.66 -4.82
N PHE A 12 6.62 -2.59 -4.09
CA PHE A 12 5.20 -2.54 -3.78
C PHE A 12 4.94 -1.41 -2.79
N TRP A 13 3.96 -0.58 -3.12
CA TRP A 13 3.56 0.52 -2.26
C TRP A 13 2.48 0.05 -1.30
N SER A 14 2.66 0.46 -0.05
CA SER A 14 1.71 0.25 1.02
C SER A 14 0.54 1.24 0.92
N ARG A 15 -0.45 1.07 1.80
CA ARG A 15 -1.58 2.00 1.92
C ARG A 15 -1.07 3.40 2.32
N PRO A 16 -1.80 4.47 2.00
CA PRO A 16 -1.51 5.78 2.59
C PRO A 16 -1.51 5.73 4.12
N SER A 17 -0.65 6.53 4.74
CA SER A 17 -0.61 6.70 6.20
C SER A 17 -0.93 8.15 6.54
N ALA A 18 -1.75 8.33 7.58
CA ALA A 18 -2.18 9.63 8.09
C ALA A 18 -1.55 9.93 9.47
N THR A 19 -0.36 9.38 9.75
CA THR A 19 0.41 9.69 10.94
C THR A 19 1.17 11.02 10.80
N ALA A 20 1.39 11.68 11.93
CA ALA A 20 2.29 12.82 12.06
C ALA A 20 3.50 12.45 12.94
N PRO A 21 4.69 13.04 12.72
CA PRO A 21 5.00 14.10 11.75
C PRO A 21 5.29 13.59 10.32
N ALA A 22 5.46 12.28 10.13
CA ALA A 22 5.68 11.65 8.83
C ALA A 22 4.79 10.41 8.65
N PRO A 23 4.57 9.92 7.40
CA PRO A 23 3.89 8.66 7.15
C PRO A 23 4.55 7.49 7.89
N TYR A 24 3.73 6.56 8.39
CA TYR A 24 4.16 5.38 9.14
C TYR A 24 4.98 5.68 10.43
N THR A 25 4.69 6.80 11.10
CA THR A 25 5.31 7.12 12.40
C THR A 25 4.66 6.27 13.51
N ALA A 26 5.46 5.42 14.16
CA ALA A 26 5.04 4.65 15.34
C ALA A 26 4.73 5.56 16.54
N PHE A 27 3.94 5.07 17.50
CA PHE A 27 3.59 5.85 18.69
C PHE A 27 4.83 6.29 19.47
N ASN A 28 4.94 7.59 19.72
CA ASN A 28 5.93 8.20 20.59
C ASN A 28 5.21 8.77 21.83
N ALA A 29 5.50 8.21 23.00
CA ALA A 29 4.87 8.59 24.27
C ALA A 29 5.27 10.00 24.75
N ASP A 30 6.49 10.43 24.45
CA ASP A 30 7.03 11.72 24.91
C ASP A 30 6.38 12.89 24.17
N THR A 31 6.10 12.70 22.88
CA THR A 31 5.47 13.72 22.02
C THR A 31 3.97 13.50 21.84
N GLY A 32 3.43 12.35 22.23
CA GLY A 32 2.03 11.97 22.00
C GLY A 32 1.67 11.87 20.51
N THR A 33 2.66 11.63 19.64
CA THR A 33 2.48 11.59 18.17
C THR A 33 2.65 10.19 17.61
N GLY A 34 2.19 9.97 16.38
CA GLY A 34 2.23 8.69 15.69
C GLY A 34 0.99 7.81 15.92
N SER A 35 0.93 6.68 15.21
CA SER A 35 -0.18 5.70 15.27
C SER A 35 -1.60 6.32 15.23
N SER A 36 -1.96 6.90 14.10
CA SER A 36 -3.23 7.62 13.88
C SER A 36 -3.77 7.41 12.46
N GLY A 37 -5.10 7.54 12.29
CA GLY A 37 -5.78 7.48 11.00
C GLY A 37 -6.33 8.84 10.54
N SER A 38 -6.79 8.91 9.29
CA SER A 38 -7.52 10.07 8.79
C SER A 38 -8.96 10.07 9.33
N ASN A 39 -9.31 11.03 10.18
CA ASN A 39 -10.66 11.16 10.75
C ASN A 39 -11.60 12.04 9.91
N TYR A 40 -11.34 12.15 8.60
CA TYR A 40 -12.19 12.91 7.69
C TYR A 40 -13.52 12.19 7.43
N GLY A 41 -14.61 12.95 7.42
CA GLY A 41 -15.90 12.45 6.97
C GLY A 41 -15.90 12.15 5.45
N PRO A 42 -16.84 11.32 4.95
CA PRO A 42 -16.85 10.88 3.56
C PRO A 42 -17.06 12.01 2.54
N LEU A 43 -17.64 13.14 2.95
CA LEU A 43 -17.87 14.32 2.11
C LEU A 43 -16.82 15.43 2.33
N ASN A 44 -15.76 15.16 3.07
CA ASN A 44 -14.75 16.17 3.37
C ASN A 44 -13.88 16.45 2.13
N GLU A 45 -13.74 17.72 1.77
CA GLU A 45 -12.92 18.16 0.62
C GLU A 45 -11.44 17.75 0.73
N ALA A 46 -10.87 17.67 1.94
CA ALA A 46 -9.49 17.19 2.14
C ALA A 46 -9.34 15.68 1.87
N LEU A 47 -10.46 14.93 1.81
CA LEU A 47 -10.48 13.53 1.42
C LEU A 47 -10.76 13.37 -0.08
N ILE A 48 -11.91 13.87 -0.54
CA ILE A 48 -12.46 13.58 -1.88
C ILE A 48 -12.35 14.73 -2.88
N GLY A 49 -11.95 15.92 -2.45
CA GLY A 49 -11.85 17.10 -3.30
C GLY A 49 -10.75 16.96 -4.36
N PRO A 50 -10.65 17.91 -5.31
CA PRO A 50 -9.66 17.88 -6.39
C PRO A 50 -8.19 17.89 -5.91
N GLN A 51 -7.96 18.39 -4.70
CA GLN A 51 -6.67 18.40 -4.00
C GLN A 51 -6.67 17.49 -2.76
N GLY A 52 -7.70 16.66 -2.62
CA GLY A 52 -7.86 15.75 -1.51
C GLY A 52 -6.87 14.59 -1.59
N SER A 53 -6.65 13.96 -0.43
CA SER A 53 -5.71 12.84 -0.30
C SER A 53 -5.95 11.69 -1.29
N VAL A 54 -7.21 11.39 -1.60
CA VAL A 54 -7.57 10.35 -2.59
C VAL A 54 -7.08 10.75 -3.99
N GLN A 55 -7.38 11.97 -4.44
CA GLN A 55 -6.98 12.42 -5.78
C GLN A 55 -5.46 12.55 -5.91
N THR A 56 -4.78 13.06 -4.88
CA THR A 56 -3.31 13.10 -4.84
C THR A 56 -2.71 11.71 -4.99
N ARG A 57 -3.28 10.71 -4.31
CA ARG A 57 -2.79 9.34 -4.38
C ARG A 57 -3.07 8.68 -5.73
N ILE A 58 -4.24 8.92 -6.33
CA ILE A 58 -4.57 8.49 -7.71
C ILE A 58 -3.53 9.05 -8.69
N ASN A 59 -3.23 10.35 -8.61
CA ASN A 59 -2.26 10.99 -9.49
C ASN A 59 -0.87 10.38 -9.33
N ALA A 60 -0.44 10.08 -8.10
CA ALA A 60 0.84 9.43 -7.84
C ALA A 60 0.92 8.01 -8.42
N LEU A 61 -0.17 7.23 -8.33
CA LEU A 61 -0.24 5.88 -8.90
C LEU A 61 -0.15 5.91 -10.42
N HIS A 62 -0.90 6.81 -11.08
CA HIS A 62 -0.81 7.00 -12.52
C HIS A 62 0.56 7.51 -12.97
N ALA A 63 1.20 8.41 -12.21
CA ALA A 63 2.54 8.88 -12.54
C ALA A 63 3.58 7.76 -12.45
N ALA A 64 3.44 6.85 -11.48
CA ALA A 64 4.34 5.72 -11.31
C ALA A 64 4.12 4.59 -12.32
N ASP A 65 2.90 4.43 -12.84
CA ASP A 65 2.59 3.48 -13.91
C ASP A 65 1.62 4.04 -14.97
N PRO A 66 2.10 4.92 -15.88
CA PRO A 66 1.24 5.66 -16.81
C PRO A 66 0.49 4.81 -17.83
N VAL A 67 0.90 3.55 -18.02
CA VAL A 67 0.29 2.62 -18.98
C VAL A 67 -0.75 1.71 -18.34
N ASN A 68 -0.92 1.78 -17.01
CA ASN A 68 -1.85 0.93 -16.29
C ASN A 68 -3.25 1.54 -16.32
N THR A 69 -4.17 0.83 -16.96
CA THR A 69 -5.58 1.22 -17.13
C THR A 69 -6.52 0.45 -16.20
N ALA A 70 -6.00 -0.41 -15.34
CA ALA A 70 -6.82 -1.17 -14.40
C ALA A 70 -7.51 -0.23 -13.40
N PRO A 71 -8.70 -0.61 -12.89
CA PRO A 71 -9.33 0.15 -11.81
C PRO A 71 -8.43 0.15 -10.57
N ILE A 72 -8.24 1.31 -9.96
CA ILE A 72 -7.39 1.46 -8.78
C ILE A 72 -8.08 0.84 -7.55
N PRO A 73 -7.44 -0.13 -6.88
CA PRO A 73 -7.94 -0.69 -5.63
C PRO A 73 -8.04 0.34 -4.51
N VAL A 74 -9.14 0.29 -3.72
CA VAL A 74 -9.48 1.30 -2.71
C VAL A 74 -8.44 1.43 -1.58
N ASP A 75 -7.79 0.32 -1.24
CA ASP A 75 -6.73 0.24 -0.24
C ASP A 75 -5.49 1.06 -0.63
N LEU A 76 -5.21 1.23 -1.93
CA LEU A 76 -4.08 2.04 -2.40
C LEU A 76 -4.34 3.55 -2.31
N VAL A 77 -5.60 3.98 -2.18
CA VAL A 77 -6.00 5.39 -2.14
C VAL A 77 -6.58 5.85 -0.80
N THR A 78 -6.94 4.91 0.09
CA THR A 78 -7.50 5.22 1.41
C THR A 78 -6.52 4.89 2.53
N ALA A 79 -6.34 5.84 3.45
CA ALA A 79 -5.47 5.65 4.60
C ALA A 79 -5.98 4.56 5.55
N SER A 80 -5.06 3.85 6.19
CA SER A 80 -5.43 2.89 7.24
C SER A 80 -5.82 3.59 8.54
N ALA A 81 -6.67 2.94 9.34
CA ALA A 81 -7.13 3.49 10.62
C ALA A 81 -6.00 3.65 11.65
N SER A 82 -5.01 2.75 11.64
CA SER A 82 -3.84 2.84 12.51
C SER A 82 -2.74 3.75 11.95
N GLY A 83 -2.77 4.01 10.64
CA GLY A 83 -1.67 4.66 9.92
C GLY A 83 -0.38 3.81 9.85
N LEU A 84 -0.41 2.56 10.30
CA LEU A 84 0.74 1.66 10.40
C LEU A 84 0.49 0.29 9.76
N ASP A 85 -0.60 0.16 9.01
CA ASP A 85 -1.02 -1.09 8.38
C ASP A 85 0.06 -1.65 7.43
N PRO A 86 0.63 -2.84 7.72
CA PRO A 86 1.62 -3.45 6.84
C PRO A 86 1.00 -4.14 5.62
N HIS A 87 -0.33 -4.20 5.54
CA HIS A 87 -1.02 -5.02 4.56
C HIS A 87 -1.69 -4.22 3.45
N ILE A 88 -1.73 -4.85 2.27
CA ILE A 88 -2.60 -4.49 1.15
C ILE A 88 -3.39 -5.73 0.72
N SER A 89 -4.47 -5.53 -0.03
CA SER A 89 -5.21 -6.62 -0.65
C SER A 89 -4.38 -7.30 -1.75
N PRO A 90 -4.66 -8.57 -2.10
CA PRO A 90 -4.05 -9.21 -3.26
C PRO A 90 -4.34 -8.46 -4.57
N ALA A 91 -5.50 -7.81 -4.69
CA ALA A 91 -5.84 -6.99 -5.85
C ALA A 91 -4.92 -5.77 -5.98
N ALA A 92 -4.57 -5.12 -4.86
CA ALA A 92 -3.59 -4.03 -4.84
C ALA A 92 -2.16 -4.48 -5.10
N ALA A 93 -1.78 -5.68 -4.67
CA ALA A 93 -0.50 -6.26 -5.06
C ALA A 93 -0.46 -6.53 -6.56
N GLU A 94 -1.50 -7.14 -7.12
CA GLU A 94 -1.62 -7.44 -8.56
C GLU A 94 -1.63 -6.16 -9.42
N TYR A 95 -2.37 -5.12 -8.99
CA TYR A 95 -2.39 -3.82 -9.67
C TYR A 95 -0.99 -3.24 -9.86
N GLN A 96 -0.07 -3.49 -8.92
CA GLN A 96 1.29 -2.96 -8.94
C GLN A 96 2.32 -3.91 -9.57
N ALA A 97 1.98 -5.19 -9.74
CA ALA A 97 2.92 -6.23 -10.14
C ALA A 97 3.59 -5.93 -11.50
N VAL A 98 2.83 -5.40 -12.46
CA VAL A 98 3.35 -5.04 -13.79
C VAL A 98 4.41 -3.94 -13.71
N ARG A 99 4.13 -2.86 -12.96
CA ARG A 99 5.10 -1.78 -12.70
C ARG A 99 6.37 -2.33 -12.08
N VAL A 100 6.24 -3.13 -11.02
CA VAL A 100 7.37 -3.69 -10.27
C VAL A 100 8.21 -4.61 -11.15
N ALA A 101 7.59 -5.53 -11.90
CA ALA A 101 8.28 -6.42 -12.83
C ALA A 101 9.08 -5.63 -13.88
N ARG A 102 8.45 -4.63 -14.51
CA ARG A 102 9.10 -3.78 -15.52
C ARG A 102 10.30 -3.00 -14.96
N THR A 103 10.12 -2.35 -13.82
CA THR A 103 11.16 -1.49 -13.20
C THR A 103 12.35 -2.28 -12.67
N ARG A 104 12.14 -3.56 -12.32
CA ARG A 104 13.21 -4.47 -11.86
C ARG A 104 13.71 -5.43 -12.95
N ASN A 105 13.18 -5.35 -14.17
CA ASN A 105 13.51 -6.25 -15.28
C ASN A 105 13.32 -7.74 -14.92
N LEU A 106 12.25 -8.04 -14.20
CA LEU A 106 11.86 -9.40 -13.79
C LEU A 106 10.71 -9.91 -14.66
N ASP A 107 10.58 -11.23 -14.77
CA ASP A 107 9.37 -11.82 -15.37
C ASP A 107 8.16 -11.56 -14.46
N ILE A 108 7.07 -11.07 -15.05
CA ILE A 108 5.81 -10.84 -14.35
C ILE A 108 5.28 -12.12 -13.70
N ALA A 109 5.51 -13.29 -14.30
CA ALA A 109 5.11 -14.56 -13.71
C ALA A 109 5.82 -14.83 -12.37
N GLN A 110 7.12 -14.51 -12.28
CA GLN A 110 7.88 -14.63 -11.04
C GLN A 110 7.37 -13.65 -9.97
N VAL A 111 7.08 -12.41 -10.35
CA VAL A 111 6.53 -11.41 -9.42
C VAL A 111 5.16 -11.83 -8.90
N ARG A 112 4.27 -12.35 -9.76
CA ARG A 112 2.96 -12.88 -9.36
C ARG A 112 3.06 -14.08 -8.44
N GLN A 113 3.99 -15.00 -8.72
CA GLN A 113 4.25 -16.14 -7.86
C GLN A 113 4.73 -15.68 -6.47
N LEU A 114 5.59 -14.65 -6.42
CA LEU A 114 6.04 -14.07 -5.17
C LEU A 114 4.89 -13.45 -4.38
N VAL A 115 4.00 -12.70 -5.04
CA VAL A 115 2.78 -12.13 -4.43
C VAL A 115 1.90 -13.25 -3.86
N ALA A 116 1.66 -14.32 -4.63
CA ALA A 116 0.87 -15.45 -4.17
C ALA A 116 1.51 -16.15 -2.96
N ALA A 117 2.83 -16.34 -2.96
CA ALA A 117 3.55 -16.94 -1.84
C ALA A 117 3.51 -16.10 -0.54
N HIS A 118 3.35 -14.78 -0.66
CA HIS A 118 3.24 -13.84 0.46
C HIS A 118 1.80 -13.40 0.73
N THR A 119 0.82 -14.06 0.11
CA THR A 119 -0.60 -13.82 0.39
C THR A 119 -1.05 -14.70 1.56
N GLU A 120 -1.39 -14.06 2.67
CA GLU A 120 -2.02 -14.70 3.81
C GLU A 120 -3.52 -14.84 3.55
N GLY A 121 -4.05 -16.05 3.71
CA GLY A 121 -5.49 -16.32 3.64
C GLY A 121 -6.28 -15.77 4.84
N ARG A 122 -7.58 -16.01 4.82
CA ARG A 122 -8.47 -15.69 5.95
C ARG A 122 -8.07 -16.50 7.18
N THR A 123 -8.14 -15.88 8.35
CA THR A 123 -7.90 -16.57 9.62
C THR A 123 -8.99 -17.63 9.81
N LEU A 124 -8.58 -18.88 10.01
CA LEU A 124 -9.49 -20.05 10.06
C LEU A 124 -10.38 -20.20 8.80
N GLY A 125 -9.99 -19.61 7.67
CA GLY A 125 -10.74 -19.67 6.40
C GLY A 125 -11.98 -18.75 6.31
N ILE A 126 -12.43 -18.17 7.43
CA ILE A 126 -13.68 -17.39 7.50
C ILE A 126 -13.52 -15.96 8.05
N LEU A 127 -12.47 -15.69 8.83
CA LEU A 127 -12.30 -14.38 9.49
C LEU A 127 -11.35 -13.48 8.70
N GLY A 128 -11.83 -12.26 8.44
CA GLY A 128 -11.08 -11.21 7.75
C GLY A 128 -10.99 -11.41 6.24
N GLU A 129 -9.99 -10.75 5.65
CA GLU A 129 -9.74 -10.74 4.21
C GLU A 129 -8.35 -11.31 3.90
N PRO A 130 -8.16 -11.90 2.72
CA PRO A 130 -6.83 -12.20 2.20
C PRO A 130 -5.99 -10.92 2.15
N ARG A 131 -4.72 -11.02 2.54
CA ARG A 131 -3.85 -9.87 2.73
C ARG A 131 -2.41 -10.18 2.38
N VAL A 132 -1.67 -9.17 1.96
CA VAL A 132 -0.27 -9.28 1.57
C VAL A 132 0.55 -8.33 2.42
N ASN A 133 1.56 -8.85 3.12
CA ASN A 133 2.47 -8.02 3.91
C ASN A 133 3.52 -7.36 3.00
N VAL A 134 3.43 -6.04 2.86
CA VAL A 134 4.23 -5.27 1.89
C VAL A 134 5.73 -5.32 2.21
N LEU A 135 6.10 -5.21 3.49
CA LEU A 135 7.50 -5.25 3.88
C LEU A 135 8.13 -6.61 3.58
N GLN A 136 7.45 -7.69 3.97
CA GLN A 136 7.96 -9.04 3.70
C GLN A 136 8.06 -9.32 2.20
N LEU A 137 7.05 -8.89 1.42
CA LEU A 137 7.07 -9.01 -0.03
C LEU A 137 8.25 -8.24 -0.65
N ASN A 138 8.49 -6.99 -0.23
CA ASN A 138 9.61 -6.20 -0.74
C ASN A 138 10.97 -6.79 -0.35
N LEU A 139 11.13 -7.33 0.86
CA LEU A 139 12.34 -8.04 1.27
C LEU A 139 12.59 -9.29 0.43
N ALA A 140 11.54 -10.07 0.14
CA ALA A 140 11.65 -11.24 -0.72
C ALA A 140 11.94 -10.85 -2.18
N LEU A 141 11.37 -9.74 -2.65
CA LEU A 141 11.64 -9.18 -3.98
C LEU A 141 13.11 -8.78 -4.13
N ASP A 142 13.74 -8.26 -3.08
CA ASP A 142 15.17 -7.92 -3.08
C ASP A 142 16.10 -9.14 -3.12
N GLN A 143 15.60 -10.32 -2.76
CA GLN A 143 16.35 -11.58 -2.88
C GLN A 143 16.34 -12.16 -4.30
N LEU A 144 15.36 -11.79 -5.14
CA LEU A 144 15.22 -12.24 -6.53
C LEU A 144 16.12 -11.48 -7.52
N ARG A 145 17.30 -11.01 -7.08
CA ARG A 145 18.22 -10.14 -7.84
C ARG A 145 18.37 -10.51 -9.31
#